data_AF-A0A933U337-F1
#
_entry.id   AF-A0A933U337-F1
#
_cell.length_a   1.000
_cell.length_b   1.000
_cell.length_c   1.000
_cell.angle_alpha   90.00
_cell.angle_beta   90.00
_cell.angle_gamma   90.00
#
_symmetry.space_group_name_H-M   'P 1'
#
loop_
_entity.id
_entity.type
_entity.pdbx_description
1 polymer ?
#
loop_
_entity_poly.entity_id
_entity_poly.type
_entity_poly.pdbx_seq_one_letter_code
_entity_poly.pdbx_strand_id
1 'polypeptide(L)'
;MGAWLSSGLHLVFVVFVAAACAVRARGSSTKLRRGAWFALGALPLGLLSAWFCVLASWIRFDLGATSVPWLPAVFLFVLHTLALAWIWKRIVRSEAPIRARSLPLAFGALAAFAFESVVLSNLELRGRLVASACSIEAGRKAFRVDVANVDDANNAARLYAPHIETIQREDRFDLDDWYAMDEPEKPLDPHDPKLRAVLAEWAPILADVRKAARLPHCQFGAPSDDFMRPAAPAIALFHFATALGLEARVKAADGDLETAVADVAAAYALARHVAETPSIVTTLTASVIRAAARVALARVISARGAPVTHLAALDLSKEPRLVAGLPSAMTMEEAYGLGMLGAAFVDEQARFSFVSGPFQHELYLALMFEDEVRGYRACIAEMVTLAGQSPAEILRFKHESMAGYQARVRAAGLLPAMLSGNLLDHFLAAHASDAELVLARLAVDAKGFELEHGRYPTTRAELANLPADVVLEGDGTFVLLRNTSTAFTKSVELRVPPENRSPR
;
A
#
# COMPACT_ATOMS: atom_id res chain seq x y z
N MET A 1 -8.93 -7.69 28.78
CA MET A 1 -9.46 -7.81 30.17
C MET A 1 -9.69 -6.45 30.84
N GLY A 2 -8.79 -5.46 30.71
CA GLY A 2 -8.99 -4.11 31.29
C GLY A 2 -10.19 -3.33 30.73
N ALA A 3 -10.42 -3.36 29.41
CA ALA A 3 -11.59 -2.74 28.79
C ALA A 3 -12.91 -3.41 29.25
N TRP A 4 -12.91 -4.74 29.40
CA TRP A 4 -14.03 -5.52 29.95
C TRP A 4 -14.36 -5.14 31.39
N LEU A 5 -13.34 -4.97 32.24
CA LEU A 5 -13.51 -4.48 33.61
C LEU A 5 -14.07 -3.06 33.62
N SER A 6 -13.58 -2.16 32.75
CA SER A 6 -14.06 -0.78 32.66
C SER A 6 -15.51 -0.69 32.19
N SER A 7 -15.88 -1.39 31.12
CA SER A 7 -17.25 -1.41 30.59
C SER A 7 -18.21 -2.11 31.55
N GLY A 8 -17.78 -3.21 32.20
CA GLY A 8 -18.51 -3.87 33.27
C GLY A 8 -18.72 -2.94 34.47
N LEU A 9 -17.69 -2.20 34.90
CA LEU A 9 -17.78 -1.20 35.97
C LEU A 9 -18.72 -0.06 35.60
N HIS A 10 -18.71 0.41 34.35
CA HIS A 10 -19.65 1.44 33.88
C HIS A 10 -21.09 0.95 33.86
N LEU A 11 -21.35 -0.27 33.39
CA LEU A 11 -22.70 -0.83 33.43
C LEU A 11 -23.18 -1.03 34.87
N VAL A 12 -22.33 -1.60 35.74
CA VAL A 12 -22.61 -1.75 37.17
C VAL A 12 -22.88 -0.39 37.80
N PHE A 13 -22.09 0.63 37.49
CA PHE A 13 -22.29 2.00 37.97
C PHE A 13 -23.62 2.59 37.48
N VAL A 14 -23.97 2.45 36.21
CA VAL A 14 -25.25 2.93 35.65
C VAL A 14 -26.43 2.22 36.29
N VAL A 15 -26.36 0.90 36.47
CA VAL A 15 -27.38 0.11 37.17
C VAL A 15 -27.48 0.52 38.64
N PHE A 16 -26.35 0.78 39.30
CA PHE A 16 -26.31 1.23 40.69
C PHE A 16 -26.89 2.64 40.86
N VAL A 17 -26.57 3.56 39.97
CA VAL A 17 -27.16 4.92 39.93
C VAL A 17 -28.66 4.84 39.67
N ALA A 18 -29.11 4.01 38.72
CA ALA A 18 -30.53 3.78 38.48
C ALA A 18 -31.23 3.20 39.71
N ALA A 19 -30.63 2.21 40.38
CA ALA A 19 -31.11 1.62 41.63
C ALA A 19 -31.20 2.64 42.77
N ALA A 20 -30.16 3.45 42.98
CA ALA A 20 -30.13 4.50 44.00
C ALA A 20 -31.20 5.58 43.74
N CYS A 21 -31.36 6.00 42.48
CA CYS A 21 -32.41 6.92 42.05
C CYS A 21 -33.81 6.33 42.27
N ALA A 22 -34.02 5.03 42.08
CA ALA A 22 -35.27 4.33 42.42
C ALA A 22 -35.65 4.49 43.88
N VAL A 23 -34.68 4.19 44.75
CA VAL A 23 -34.86 4.15 46.19
C VAL A 23 -35.22 5.56 46.67
N ARG A 24 -34.52 6.59 46.17
CA ARG A 24 -34.82 7.98 46.46
C ARG A 24 -36.15 8.47 45.88
N ALA A 25 -36.53 8.05 44.67
CA ALA A 25 -37.83 8.38 44.08
C ALA A 25 -38.95 7.90 45.01
N ARG A 26 -38.86 6.68 45.54
CA ARG A 26 -39.91 6.08 46.37
C ARG A 26 -40.08 6.75 47.73
N GLY A 27 -38.99 7.25 48.33
CA GLY A 27 -39.03 8.03 49.58
C GLY A 27 -39.57 9.45 49.42
N SER A 28 -39.83 9.90 48.19
CA SER A 28 -40.36 11.23 47.93
C SER A 28 -41.89 11.27 48.01
N SER A 29 -42.40 12.11 48.91
CA SER A 29 -43.83 12.37 49.06
C SER A 29 -44.47 12.96 47.80
N THR A 30 -43.77 13.84 47.08
CA THR A 30 -44.32 14.54 45.91
C THR A 30 -44.12 13.77 44.60
N LYS A 31 -45.14 13.84 43.72
CA LYS A 31 -45.09 13.25 42.36
C LYS A 31 -43.97 13.85 41.51
N LEU A 32 -43.65 15.14 41.71
CA LEU A 32 -42.66 15.88 40.94
C LEU A 32 -41.23 15.37 41.20
N ARG A 33 -40.84 15.22 42.48
CA ARG A 33 -39.54 14.65 42.86
C ARG A 33 -39.40 13.19 42.44
N ARG A 34 -40.49 12.41 42.47
CA ARG A 34 -40.54 11.05 41.91
C ARG A 34 -40.19 11.04 40.42
N GLY A 35 -40.76 11.97 39.65
CA GLY A 35 -40.44 12.16 38.24
C GLY A 35 -39.00 12.59 38.00
N ALA A 36 -38.47 13.51 38.81
CA ALA A 36 -37.09 13.99 38.67
C ALA A 36 -36.05 12.89 38.91
N TRP A 37 -36.23 12.07 39.96
CA TRP A 37 -35.36 10.91 40.21
C TRP A 37 -35.49 9.84 39.11
N PHE A 38 -36.68 9.68 38.53
CA PHE A 38 -36.87 8.80 37.38
C PHE A 38 -36.09 9.30 36.15
N ALA A 39 -36.18 10.60 35.86
CA ALA A 39 -35.41 11.21 34.77
C ALA A 39 -33.90 11.04 34.98
N LEU A 40 -33.40 11.30 36.20
CA LEU A 40 -31.99 11.13 36.56
C LEU A 40 -31.47 9.70 36.45
N GLY A 41 -32.30 8.68 36.73
CA GLY A 41 -31.92 7.28 36.56
C GLY A 41 -31.98 6.79 35.10
N ALA A 42 -32.89 7.33 34.30
CA ALA A 42 -33.07 6.97 32.89
C ALA A 42 -32.10 7.73 31.96
N LEU A 43 -31.66 8.93 32.34
CA LEU A 43 -30.79 9.79 31.53
C LEU A 43 -29.47 9.11 31.13
N PRO A 44 -28.71 8.44 32.02
CA PRO A 44 -27.44 7.81 31.63
C PRO A 44 -27.64 6.67 30.63
N LEU A 45 -28.72 5.89 30.79
CA LEU A 45 -29.09 4.84 29.83
C LEU A 45 -29.46 5.44 28.48
N GLY A 46 -30.28 6.50 28.47
CA GLY A 46 -30.66 7.21 27.24
C GLY A 46 -29.46 7.85 26.53
N LEU A 47 -28.54 8.46 27.27
CA LEU A 47 -27.31 9.04 26.73
C LEU A 47 -26.36 7.97 26.18
N LEU A 48 -26.24 6.82 26.86
CA LEU A 48 -25.44 5.70 26.37
C LEU A 48 -26.04 5.13 25.08
N SER A 49 -27.36 4.91 25.03
CA SER A 49 -28.06 4.48 23.81
C SER A 49 -27.90 5.51 22.68
N ALA A 50 -28.05 6.80 22.97
CA ALA A 50 -27.88 7.85 21.97
C ALA A 50 -26.45 7.91 21.46
N TRP A 51 -25.45 7.75 22.32
CA TRP A 51 -24.05 7.68 21.94
C TRP A 51 -23.78 6.47 21.03
N PHE A 52 -24.31 5.29 21.36
CA PHE A 52 -24.23 4.12 20.48
C PHE A 52 -24.90 4.36 19.13
N CYS A 53 -26.07 5.02 19.09
CA CYS A 53 -26.73 5.40 17.84
C CYS A 53 -25.93 6.42 17.02
N VAL A 54 -25.27 7.38 17.66
CA VAL A 54 -24.41 8.37 17.00
C VAL A 54 -23.15 7.69 16.46
N LEU A 55 -22.47 6.87 17.26
CA LEU A 55 -21.31 6.10 16.83
C LEU A 55 -21.65 5.16 15.67
N ALA A 56 -22.77 4.46 15.76
CA ALA A 56 -23.35 3.65 14.69
C ALA A 56 -23.59 4.44 13.39
N SER A 57 -24.18 5.63 13.52
CA SER A 57 -24.44 6.51 12.38
C SER A 57 -23.14 7.04 11.79
N TRP A 58 -22.18 7.42 12.62
CA TRP A 58 -20.85 7.87 12.22
C TRP A 58 -20.12 6.76 11.44
N ILE A 59 -20.08 5.53 11.96
CA ILE A 59 -19.48 4.38 11.26
C ILE A 59 -20.21 4.11 9.93
N ARG A 60 -21.54 4.20 9.89
CA ARG A 60 -22.30 3.96 8.66
C ARG A 60 -22.08 5.05 7.60
N PHE A 61 -22.15 6.32 7.99
CA PHE A 61 -22.17 7.45 7.06
C PHE A 61 -20.77 7.92 6.70
N ASP A 62 -19.83 7.95 7.66
CA ASP A 62 -18.47 8.44 7.40
C ASP A 62 -17.54 7.31 6.93
N LEU A 63 -17.74 6.06 7.38
CA LEU A 63 -16.92 4.92 6.96
C LEU A 63 -17.58 4.04 5.89
N GLY A 64 -18.85 4.28 5.53
CA GLY A 64 -19.53 3.59 4.43
C GLY A 64 -19.84 2.11 4.67
N ALA A 65 -19.69 1.61 5.90
CA ALA A 65 -19.98 0.23 6.25
C ALA A 65 -21.51 -0.04 6.22
N THR A 66 -21.98 -0.70 5.16
CA THR A 66 -23.41 -0.98 4.95
C THR A 66 -23.83 -2.38 5.41
N SER A 67 -22.90 -3.33 5.53
CA SER A 67 -23.14 -4.66 6.09
C SER A 67 -23.00 -4.61 7.62
N VAL A 68 -24.13 -4.74 8.33
CA VAL A 68 -24.18 -4.41 9.75
C VAL A 68 -24.89 -5.50 10.57
N PRO A 69 -24.13 -6.45 11.15
CA PRO A 69 -24.62 -7.31 12.22
C PRO A 69 -24.79 -6.58 13.58
N TRP A 70 -24.37 -5.32 13.69
CA TRP A 70 -24.50 -4.52 14.92
C TRP A 70 -25.86 -3.82 15.09
N LEU A 71 -26.67 -3.67 14.04
CA LEU A 71 -28.05 -3.18 14.13
C LEU A 71 -28.91 -4.07 15.08
N PRO A 72 -28.84 -5.41 14.97
CA PRO A 72 -29.39 -6.32 15.98
C PRO A 72 -28.87 -6.05 17.40
N ALA A 73 -27.57 -5.77 17.57
CA ALA A 73 -26.99 -5.50 18.89
C ALA A 73 -27.53 -4.19 19.50
N VAL A 74 -27.57 -3.10 18.72
CA VAL A 74 -28.18 -1.82 19.12
C VAL A 74 -29.67 -2.00 19.40
N PHE A 75 -30.38 -2.75 18.56
CA PHE A 75 -31.80 -3.05 18.76
C PHE A 75 -32.05 -3.87 20.02
N LEU A 76 -31.23 -4.91 20.29
CA LEU A 76 -31.29 -5.70 21.51
C LEU A 76 -31.00 -4.87 22.76
N PHE A 77 -30.04 -3.93 22.67
CA PHE A 77 -29.73 -3.00 23.74
C PHE A 77 -30.87 -2.02 24.03
N VAL A 78 -31.49 -1.47 22.97
CA VAL A 78 -32.68 -0.61 23.09
C VAL A 78 -33.86 -1.41 23.68
N LEU A 79 -34.10 -2.63 23.20
CA LEU A 79 -35.12 -3.51 23.76
C LEU A 79 -34.85 -3.83 25.24
N HIS A 80 -33.60 -4.08 25.63
CA HIS A 80 -33.21 -4.27 27.03
C HIS A 80 -33.52 -3.04 27.88
N THR A 81 -33.17 -1.87 27.38
CA THR A 81 -33.40 -0.60 28.08
C THR A 81 -34.90 -0.32 28.25
N LEU A 82 -35.69 -0.59 27.20
CA LEU A 82 -37.15 -0.47 27.23
C LEU A 82 -37.80 -1.50 28.15
N ALA A 83 -37.32 -2.75 28.16
CA ALA A 83 -37.79 -3.80 29.04
C ALA A 83 -37.53 -3.45 30.50
N LEU A 84 -36.31 -3.00 30.83
CA LEU A 84 -35.94 -2.51 32.16
C LEU A 84 -36.82 -1.32 32.57
N ALA A 85 -37.03 -0.34 31.69
CA ALA A 85 -37.89 0.81 31.97
C ALA A 85 -39.36 0.41 32.19
N TRP A 86 -39.89 -0.54 31.42
CA TRP A 86 -41.25 -1.05 31.55
C TRP A 86 -41.46 -1.84 32.85
N ILE A 87 -40.54 -2.76 33.14
CA ILE A 87 -40.47 -3.52 34.39
C ILE A 87 -40.46 -2.54 35.57
N TRP A 88 -39.61 -1.53 35.51
CA TRP A 88 -39.45 -0.54 36.55
C TRP A 88 -40.72 0.30 36.78
N LYS A 89 -41.36 0.75 35.70
CA LYS A 89 -42.65 1.45 35.75
C LYS A 89 -43.72 0.60 36.44
N ARG A 90 -43.72 -0.72 36.21
CA ARG A 90 -44.63 -1.66 36.91
C ARG A 90 -44.31 -1.77 38.40
N ILE A 91 -43.04 -1.83 38.81
CA ILE A 91 -42.65 -1.87 40.23
C ILE A 91 -43.09 -0.60 40.95
N VAL A 92 -42.86 0.57 40.35
CA VAL A 92 -43.17 1.88 40.96
C VAL A 92 -44.68 2.08 41.14
N ARG A 93 -45.50 1.52 40.24
CA ARG A 93 -46.97 1.63 40.29
C ARG A 93 -47.64 0.63 41.24
N SER A 94 -46.93 -0.36 41.76
CA SER A 94 -47.55 -1.42 42.56
C SER A 94 -47.32 -1.22 44.07
N GLU A 95 -48.36 -1.43 44.87
CA GLU A 95 -48.32 -1.36 46.35
C GLU A 95 -47.72 -2.60 47.03
N ALA A 96 -47.38 -3.65 46.27
CA ALA A 96 -46.87 -4.90 46.81
C ALA A 96 -45.45 -4.77 47.46
N PRO A 97 -45.13 -5.60 48.47
CA PRO A 97 -43.86 -5.53 49.19
C PRO A 97 -42.65 -5.81 48.28
N ILE A 98 -41.64 -4.92 48.38
CA ILE A 98 -40.50 -4.80 47.45
C ILE A 98 -39.67 -6.08 47.33
N ARG A 99 -39.44 -6.77 48.45
CA ARG A 99 -38.58 -7.98 48.50
C ARG A 99 -39.08 -9.11 47.60
N ALA A 100 -40.40 -9.27 47.42
CA ALA A 100 -40.97 -10.34 46.61
C ALA A 100 -40.82 -10.10 45.09
N ARG A 101 -40.51 -8.87 44.65
CA ARG A 101 -40.45 -8.50 43.22
C ARG A 101 -39.08 -8.03 42.75
N SER A 102 -38.21 -7.56 43.64
CA SER A 102 -36.86 -7.12 43.26
C SER A 102 -35.93 -8.28 42.91
N LEU A 103 -36.12 -9.46 43.55
CA LEU A 103 -35.29 -10.65 43.33
C LEU A 103 -35.38 -11.20 41.89
N PRO A 104 -36.59 -11.45 41.33
CA PRO A 104 -36.71 -11.90 39.93
C PRO A 104 -36.12 -10.93 38.92
N LEU A 105 -36.13 -9.63 39.22
CA LEU A 105 -35.65 -8.59 38.32
C LEU A 105 -34.14 -8.40 38.41
N ALA A 106 -33.58 -8.47 39.61
CA ALA A 106 -32.14 -8.56 39.79
C ALA A 106 -31.59 -9.81 39.09
N PHE A 107 -32.30 -10.94 39.21
CA PHE A 107 -31.94 -12.17 38.52
C PHE A 107 -32.05 -12.03 37.00
N GLY A 108 -33.13 -11.42 36.49
CA GLY A 108 -33.28 -11.15 35.06
C GLY A 108 -32.20 -10.22 34.49
N ALA A 109 -31.84 -9.16 35.21
CA ALA A 109 -30.76 -8.26 34.82
C ALA A 109 -29.39 -8.95 34.85
N LEU A 110 -29.12 -9.77 35.88
CA LEU A 110 -27.89 -10.55 35.98
C LEU A 110 -27.81 -11.59 34.85
N ALA A 111 -28.92 -12.28 34.54
CA ALA A 111 -28.99 -13.25 33.45
C ALA A 111 -28.76 -12.58 32.08
N ALA A 112 -29.37 -11.41 31.85
CA ALA A 112 -29.15 -10.59 30.66
C ALA A 112 -27.68 -10.20 30.52
N PHE A 113 -27.08 -9.64 31.58
CA PHE A 113 -25.67 -9.26 31.59
C PHE A 113 -24.74 -10.44 31.34
N ALA A 114 -25.01 -11.59 31.97
CA ALA A 114 -24.25 -12.81 31.75
C ALA A 114 -24.38 -13.29 30.29
N PHE A 115 -25.58 -13.24 29.73
CA PHE A 115 -25.83 -13.59 28.33
C PHE A 115 -25.08 -12.66 27.38
N GLU A 116 -25.17 -11.34 27.56
CA GLU A 116 -24.44 -10.35 26.75
C GLU A 116 -22.92 -10.55 26.85
N SER A 117 -22.41 -10.77 28.06
CA SER A 117 -20.99 -11.03 28.30
C SER A 117 -20.51 -12.28 27.58
N VAL A 118 -21.29 -13.37 27.62
CA VAL A 118 -20.99 -14.62 26.91
C VAL A 118 -21.06 -14.42 25.39
N VAL A 119 -22.08 -13.73 24.89
CA VAL A 119 -22.22 -13.43 23.44
C VAL A 119 -21.03 -12.63 22.95
N LEU A 120 -20.66 -11.55 23.63
CA LEU A 120 -19.55 -10.73 23.20
C LEU A 120 -18.20 -11.45 23.34
N SER A 121 -18.00 -12.24 24.41
CA SER A 121 -16.79 -13.06 24.56
C SER A 121 -16.65 -14.08 23.44
N ASN A 122 -17.77 -14.69 23.01
CA ASN A 122 -17.78 -15.61 21.87
C ASN A 122 -17.51 -14.90 20.55
N LEU A 123 -18.02 -13.68 20.36
CA LEU A 123 -17.73 -12.87 19.18
C LEU A 123 -16.26 -12.44 19.13
N GLU A 124 -15.68 -12.02 20.27
CA GLU A 124 -14.26 -11.71 20.39
C GLU A 124 -13.40 -12.94 20.09
N LEU A 125 -13.74 -14.10 20.66
CA LEU A 125 -13.04 -15.36 20.40
C LEU A 125 -13.11 -15.75 18.92
N ARG A 126 -14.27 -15.57 18.28
CA ARG A 126 -14.42 -15.78 16.83
C ARG A 126 -13.50 -14.85 16.04
N GLY A 127 -13.44 -13.56 16.39
CA GLY A 127 -12.52 -12.60 15.78
C GLY A 127 -11.06 -13.06 15.88
N ARG A 128 -10.63 -13.48 17.08
CA ARG A 128 -9.28 -14.00 17.33
C ARG A 128 -8.96 -15.23 16.48
N LEU A 129 -9.90 -16.14 16.32
CA LEU A 129 -9.73 -17.34 15.49
C LEU A 129 -9.60 -16.96 14.00
N VAL A 130 -10.42 -16.03 13.50
CA VAL A 130 -10.31 -15.53 12.12
C VAL A 130 -8.96 -14.87 11.90
N ALA A 131 -8.48 -14.06 12.85
CA ALA A 131 -7.20 -13.37 12.74
C ALA A 131 -6.01 -14.31 12.74
N SER A 132 -6.01 -15.31 13.62
CA SER A 132 -5.00 -16.37 13.59
C SER A 132 -5.00 -17.11 12.25
N ALA A 133 -6.18 -17.40 11.70
CA ALA A 133 -6.29 -17.99 10.37
C ALA A 133 -5.74 -17.06 9.27
N CYS A 134 -5.97 -15.76 9.36
CA CYS A 134 -5.37 -14.76 8.46
C CYS A 134 -3.84 -14.73 8.56
N SER A 135 -3.25 -14.75 9.76
CA SER A 135 -1.79 -14.81 9.93
C SER A 135 -1.18 -16.07 9.31
N ILE A 136 -1.80 -17.23 9.53
CA ILE A 136 -1.34 -18.50 8.95
C ILE A 136 -1.45 -18.47 7.42
N GLU A 137 -2.56 -17.94 6.91
CA GLU A 137 -2.75 -17.80 5.47
C GLU A 137 -1.76 -16.81 4.84
N ALA A 138 -1.50 -15.69 5.50
CA ALA A 138 -0.51 -14.70 5.11
C ALA A 138 0.87 -15.33 4.96
N GLY A 139 1.36 -16.02 6.01
CA GLY A 139 2.63 -16.72 5.97
C GLY A 139 2.70 -17.75 4.83
N ARG A 140 1.62 -18.50 4.59
CA ARG A 140 1.55 -19.45 3.47
C ARG A 140 1.59 -18.77 2.11
N LYS A 141 0.91 -17.63 1.93
CA LYS A 141 0.91 -16.88 0.67
C LYS A 141 2.28 -16.25 0.43
N ALA A 142 2.86 -15.58 1.44
CA ALA A 142 4.20 -15.02 1.38
C ALA A 142 5.24 -16.10 1.01
N PHE A 143 5.22 -17.25 1.68
CA PHE A 143 6.13 -18.36 1.38
C PHE A 143 5.99 -18.92 -0.04
N ARG A 144 4.79 -18.86 -0.66
CA ARG A 144 4.59 -19.32 -2.04
C ARG A 144 5.18 -18.41 -3.10
N VAL A 145 5.27 -17.12 -2.80
CA VAL A 145 5.83 -16.11 -3.71
C VAL A 145 7.26 -15.73 -3.35
N ASP A 146 7.73 -16.15 -2.17
CA ASP A 146 9.10 -15.94 -1.75
C ASP A 146 10.07 -16.59 -2.75
N VAL A 147 11.15 -15.87 -3.03
CA VAL A 147 12.14 -16.30 -4.01
C VAL A 147 13.01 -17.38 -3.37
N ALA A 148 13.38 -18.39 -4.16
CA ALA A 148 14.28 -19.44 -3.72
C ALA A 148 15.53 -18.85 -3.05
N ASN A 149 16.00 -19.50 -1.97
CA ASN A 149 17.21 -19.10 -1.26
C ASN A 149 18.36 -18.87 -2.26
N VAL A 150 18.79 -17.62 -2.37
CA VAL A 150 19.92 -17.22 -3.22
C VAL A 150 21.22 -17.55 -2.49
N ASP A 151 22.16 -18.18 -3.20
CA ASP A 151 23.52 -18.40 -2.68
C ASP A 151 24.19 -17.05 -2.36
N ASP A 152 24.84 -16.99 -1.20
CA ASP A 152 25.51 -15.81 -0.67
C ASP A 152 26.52 -15.19 -1.66
N ALA A 153 27.15 -16.01 -2.50
CA ALA A 153 28.09 -15.56 -3.53
C ALA A 153 27.40 -14.83 -4.70
N ASN A 154 26.11 -15.07 -4.90
CA ASN A 154 25.30 -14.51 -5.98
C ASN A 154 24.30 -13.44 -5.50
N ASN A 155 24.32 -13.08 -4.20
CA ASN A 155 23.38 -12.15 -3.59
C ASN A 155 23.98 -10.74 -3.43
N ALA A 156 23.47 -9.79 -4.22
CA ALA A 156 23.82 -8.38 -4.19
C ALA A 156 23.50 -7.67 -2.87
N ALA A 157 22.52 -8.16 -2.10
CA ALA A 157 22.09 -7.53 -0.85
C ALA A 157 23.23 -7.37 0.16
N ARG A 158 24.18 -8.32 0.20
CA ARG A 158 25.35 -8.27 1.10
C ARG A 158 26.27 -7.08 0.83
N LEU A 159 26.36 -6.66 -0.43
CA LEU A 159 27.18 -5.53 -0.86
C LEU A 159 26.43 -4.20 -0.69
N TYR A 160 25.10 -4.20 -0.79
CA TYR A 160 24.31 -2.99 -0.53
C TYR A 160 24.15 -2.69 0.97
N ALA A 161 23.98 -3.70 1.82
CA ALA A 161 23.56 -3.54 3.21
C ALA A 161 24.40 -2.53 4.04
N PRO A 162 25.75 -2.55 4.00
CA PRO A 162 26.56 -1.58 4.76
C PRO A 162 26.31 -0.12 4.36
N HIS A 163 26.04 0.11 3.08
CA HIS A 163 25.81 1.45 2.52
C HIS A 163 24.40 1.95 2.80
N ILE A 164 23.43 1.05 2.87
CA ILE A 164 22.04 1.38 3.20
C ILE A 164 21.94 1.90 4.64
N GLU A 165 22.60 1.21 5.58
CA GLU A 165 22.66 1.63 6.99
C GLU A 165 23.31 3.02 7.15
N THR A 166 24.32 3.30 6.32
CA THR A 166 25.01 4.60 6.29
C THR A 166 24.08 5.71 5.79
N ILE A 167 23.41 5.52 4.66
CA ILE A 167 22.46 6.50 4.09
C ILE A 167 21.27 6.75 5.03
N GLN A 168 20.76 5.72 5.69
CA GLN A 168 19.61 5.87 6.59
C GLN A 168 19.94 6.61 7.90
N ARG A 169 21.19 6.55 8.36
CA ARG A 169 21.63 7.23 9.59
C ARG A 169 22.08 8.65 9.34
N GLU A 170 22.69 8.89 8.20
CA GLU A 170 23.31 10.16 7.86
C GLU A 170 22.39 10.92 6.90
N ASP A 171 21.71 11.95 7.41
CA ASP A 171 20.98 12.96 6.62
C ASP A 171 21.92 13.84 5.76
N ARG A 172 23.10 13.29 5.42
CA ARG A 172 24.21 13.95 4.74
C ARG A 172 24.16 13.75 3.24
N PHE A 173 23.47 12.70 2.79
CA PHE A 173 23.42 12.30 1.40
C PHE A 173 22.13 12.77 0.75
N ASP A 174 21.89 14.08 0.80
CA ASP A 174 20.72 14.70 0.20
C ASP A 174 20.93 14.85 -1.32
N LEU A 175 20.19 14.06 -2.09
CA LEU A 175 20.11 14.16 -3.55
C LEU A 175 18.86 14.94 -4.00
N ASP A 176 18.08 15.50 -3.07
CA ASP A 176 16.77 16.11 -3.34
C ASP A 176 16.86 17.29 -4.31
N ASP A 177 17.91 18.10 -4.17
CA ASP A 177 18.22 19.20 -5.09
C ASP A 177 18.38 18.75 -6.55
N TRP A 178 18.72 17.48 -6.78
CA TRP A 178 19.02 16.92 -8.08
C TRP A 178 17.88 16.07 -8.66
N TYR A 179 16.89 15.66 -7.85
CA TYR A 179 15.72 14.90 -8.33
C TYR A 179 14.86 15.67 -9.33
N ALA A 180 14.77 17.00 -9.20
CA ALA A 180 13.92 17.84 -10.04
C ALA A 180 14.59 18.36 -11.33
N MET A 181 15.88 18.09 -11.54
CA MET A 181 16.69 18.69 -12.62
C MET A 181 16.59 17.99 -13.99
N ASP A 182 15.55 17.16 -14.17
CA ASP A 182 15.18 16.56 -15.45
C ASP A 182 13.96 17.24 -16.10
N GLU A 183 13.46 18.30 -15.48
CA GLU A 183 12.51 19.20 -16.13
C GLU A 183 13.17 19.93 -17.31
N PRO A 184 12.52 20.01 -18.49
CA PRO A 184 13.07 20.72 -19.66
C PRO A 184 13.50 22.16 -19.37
N GLU A 185 12.88 22.79 -18.38
CA GLU A 185 13.11 24.19 -17.99
C GLU A 185 14.38 24.38 -17.14
N LYS A 186 14.90 23.30 -16.53
CA LYS A 186 16.09 23.34 -15.65
C LYS A 186 16.99 22.14 -15.98
N PRO A 187 17.71 22.18 -17.11
CA PRO A 187 18.62 21.10 -17.45
C PRO A 187 19.75 21.02 -16.42
N LEU A 188 20.05 19.81 -15.94
CA LEU A 188 21.25 19.54 -15.14
C LEU A 188 22.51 20.09 -15.82
N ASP A 189 23.30 20.88 -15.09
CA ASP A 189 24.67 21.24 -15.48
C ASP A 189 25.66 20.15 -14.99
N PRO A 190 26.24 19.33 -15.90
CA PRO A 190 27.21 18.30 -15.52
C PRO A 190 28.55 18.87 -15.03
N HIS A 191 28.77 20.18 -15.15
CA HIS A 191 29.96 20.86 -14.67
C HIS A 191 29.73 21.63 -13.35
N ASP A 192 28.54 21.51 -12.75
CA ASP A 192 28.25 22.13 -11.46
C ASP A 192 29.23 21.60 -10.38
N PRO A 193 30.02 22.48 -9.73
CA PRO A 193 30.98 22.07 -8.71
C PRO A 193 30.31 21.44 -7.48
N LYS A 194 29.07 21.84 -7.14
CA LYS A 194 28.30 21.23 -6.03
C LYS A 194 27.92 19.80 -6.38
N LEU A 195 27.43 19.56 -7.60
CA LEU A 195 27.11 18.20 -8.07
C LEU A 195 28.35 17.30 -8.00
N ARG A 196 29.47 17.78 -8.55
CA ARG A 196 30.72 17.02 -8.59
C ARG A 196 31.28 16.73 -7.21
N ALA A 197 31.18 17.68 -6.27
CA ALA A 197 31.57 17.45 -4.89
C ALA A 197 30.73 16.36 -4.23
N VAL A 198 29.40 16.43 -4.39
CA VAL A 198 28.49 15.38 -3.88
C VAL A 198 28.84 14.02 -4.51
N LEU A 199 28.97 13.93 -5.84
CA LEU A 199 29.32 12.67 -6.50
C LEU A 199 30.70 12.13 -6.08
N ALA A 200 31.66 13.00 -5.76
CA ALA A 200 32.95 12.58 -5.23
C ALA A 200 32.84 11.94 -3.84
N GLU A 201 31.93 12.43 -2.99
CA GLU A 201 31.61 11.82 -1.68
C GLU A 201 30.92 10.45 -1.86
N TRP A 202 30.05 10.32 -2.87
CA TRP A 202 29.38 9.07 -3.21
C TRP A 202 30.27 8.04 -3.92
N ALA A 203 31.40 8.46 -4.52
CA ALA A 203 32.21 7.60 -5.38
C ALA A 203 32.63 6.25 -4.75
N PRO A 204 33.06 6.18 -3.46
CA PRO A 204 33.39 4.90 -2.82
C PRO A 204 32.18 3.96 -2.70
N ILE A 205 31.01 4.51 -2.37
CA ILE A 205 29.75 3.77 -2.28
C ILE A 205 29.37 3.23 -3.66
N LEU A 206 29.44 4.09 -4.69
CA LEU A 206 29.07 3.72 -6.06
C LEU A 206 30.00 2.65 -6.65
N ALA A 207 31.26 2.57 -6.22
CA ALA A 207 32.16 1.47 -6.60
C ALA A 207 31.63 0.10 -6.12
N ASP A 208 31.17 0.01 -4.88
CA ASP A 208 30.58 -1.21 -4.33
C ASP A 208 29.20 -1.50 -4.92
N VAL A 209 28.38 -0.47 -5.16
CA VAL A 209 27.09 -0.60 -5.84
C VAL A 209 27.29 -1.20 -7.24
N ARG A 210 28.29 -0.76 -8.01
CA ARG A 210 28.60 -1.36 -9.33
C ARG A 210 29.00 -2.83 -9.21
N LYS A 211 29.77 -3.19 -8.18
CA LYS A 211 30.14 -4.59 -7.92
C LYS A 211 28.89 -5.42 -7.61
N ALA A 212 27.98 -4.89 -6.79
CA ALA A 212 26.72 -5.52 -6.44
C ALA A 212 25.78 -5.67 -7.65
N ALA A 213 25.71 -4.65 -8.51
CA ALA A 213 24.90 -4.64 -9.72
C ALA A 213 25.29 -5.72 -10.75
N ARG A 214 26.51 -6.26 -10.65
CA ARG A 214 26.99 -7.37 -11.49
C ARG A 214 26.53 -8.75 -11.01
N LEU A 215 26.07 -8.85 -9.77
CA LEU A 215 25.50 -10.10 -9.26
C LEU A 215 24.10 -10.31 -9.85
N PRO A 216 23.66 -11.57 -10.02
CA PRO A 216 22.40 -11.86 -10.70
C PRO A 216 21.16 -11.58 -9.85
N HIS A 217 21.27 -11.69 -8.52
CA HIS A 217 20.16 -11.68 -7.59
C HIS A 217 20.38 -10.71 -6.43
N CYS A 218 19.30 -10.28 -5.79
CA CYS A 218 19.30 -9.43 -4.61
C CYS A 218 18.15 -9.81 -3.67
N GLN A 219 18.49 -10.52 -2.60
CA GLN A 219 17.55 -10.90 -1.56
C GLN A 219 18.03 -10.32 -0.24
N PHE A 220 17.38 -9.25 0.19
CA PHE A 220 17.43 -8.84 1.59
C PHE A 220 16.67 -9.93 2.35
N GLY A 221 17.32 -10.57 3.33
CA GLY A 221 16.77 -11.75 4.02
C GLY A 221 15.34 -11.51 4.56
N ALA A 222 14.70 -12.58 5.02
CA ALA A 222 13.33 -12.50 5.54
C ALA A 222 13.19 -11.28 6.46
N PRO A 223 12.14 -10.44 6.29
CA PRO A 223 11.91 -9.31 7.16
C PRO A 223 12.00 -9.82 8.60
N SER A 224 12.70 -9.07 9.46
CA SER A 224 12.68 -9.31 10.91
C SER A 224 11.24 -9.53 11.39
N ASP A 225 11.03 -10.11 12.58
CA ASP A 225 9.69 -10.40 13.16
C ASP A 225 8.63 -9.28 13.01
N ASP A 226 9.08 -8.06 12.75
CA ASP A 226 8.31 -6.95 12.18
C ASP A 226 7.87 -7.18 10.71
N PHE A 227 6.70 -7.81 10.54
CA PHE A 227 5.97 -7.94 9.27
C PHE A 227 5.68 -6.58 8.57
N MET A 228 5.83 -5.44 9.26
CA MET A 228 5.56 -4.11 8.71
C MET A 228 6.79 -3.47 8.04
N ARG A 229 7.98 -4.08 8.16
CA ARG A 229 9.16 -3.56 7.46
C ARG A 229 9.10 -3.94 5.97
N PRO A 230 9.14 -2.96 5.05
CA PRO A 230 9.21 -3.27 3.63
C PRO A 230 10.42 -4.17 3.36
N ALA A 231 10.18 -5.29 2.68
CA ALA A 231 11.15 -6.38 2.53
C ALA A 231 12.45 -5.96 1.80
N ALA A 232 12.40 -4.91 0.97
CA ALA A 232 13.58 -4.31 0.37
C ALA A 232 13.75 -2.85 0.84
N PRO A 233 15.00 -2.39 1.07
CA PRO A 233 15.34 -0.99 1.33
C PRO A 233 15.24 -0.17 0.03
N ALA A 234 14.03 -0.13 -0.53
CA ALA A 234 13.68 0.43 -1.82
C ALA A 234 14.17 1.87 -2.00
N ILE A 235 14.02 2.70 -0.96
CA ILE A 235 14.45 4.12 -0.98
C ILE A 235 15.97 4.24 -1.17
N ALA A 236 16.76 3.46 -0.44
CA ALA A 236 18.22 3.53 -0.57
C ALA A 236 18.70 3.02 -1.94
N LEU A 237 18.07 1.97 -2.47
CA LEU A 237 18.36 1.48 -3.82
C LEU A 237 17.98 2.52 -4.90
N PHE A 238 16.90 3.26 -4.69
CA PHE A 238 16.55 4.40 -5.54
C PHE A 238 17.61 5.51 -5.48
N HIS A 239 18.14 5.83 -4.30
CA HIS A 239 19.22 6.81 -4.16
C HIS A 239 20.49 6.36 -4.90
N PHE A 240 20.89 5.08 -4.76
CA PHE A 240 22.03 4.53 -5.51
C PHE A 240 21.84 4.67 -7.02
N ALA A 241 20.67 4.30 -7.54
CA ALA A 241 20.40 4.40 -8.97
C ALA A 241 20.40 5.84 -9.48
N THR A 242 19.90 6.78 -8.66
CA THR A 242 19.92 8.21 -8.99
C THR A 242 21.35 8.73 -9.05
N ALA A 243 22.17 8.42 -8.05
CA ALA A 243 23.58 8.80 -8.01
C ALA A 243 24.36 8.20 -9.20
N LEU A 244 24.11 6.93 -9.56
CA LEU A 244 24.66 6.33 -10.79
C LEU A 244 24.22 7.08 -12.06
N GLY A 245 22.94 7.45 -12.15
CA GLY A 245 22.41 8.19 -13.29
C GLY A 245 23.02 9.59 -13.44
N LEU A 246 23.24 10.30 -12.32
CA LEU A 246 23.92 11.59 -12.28
C LEU A 246 25.40 11.44 -12.67
N GLU A 247 26.10 10.46 -12.12
CA GLU A 247 27.51 10.20 -12.43
C GLU A 247 27.71 9.81 -13.91
N ALA A 248 26.80 9.00 -14.47
CA ALA A 248 26.80 8.66 -15.89
C ALA A 248 26.72 9.91 -16.79
N ARG A 249 25.91 10.90 -16.40
CA ARG A 249 25.76 12.15 -17.17
C ARG A 249 27.02 13.02 -17.08
N VAL A 250 27.62 13.11 -15.89
CA VAL A 250 28.89 13.82 -15.69
C VAL A 250 30.01 13.17 -16.51
N LYS A 251 30.14 11.84 -16.45
CA LYS A 251 31.13 11.08 -17.22
C LYS A 251 30.92 11.20 -18.72
N ALA A 252 29.67 11.17 -19.19
CA ALA A 252 29.38 11.38 -20.59
C ALA A 252 29.75 12.79 -21.08
N ALA A 253 29.55 13.82 -20.24
CA ALA A 253 30.00 15.18 -20.54
C ALA A 253 31.54 15.29 -20.56
N ASP A 254 32.23 14.52 -19.72
CA ASP A 254 33.69 14.45 -19.67
C ASP A 254 34.30 13.54 -20.76
N GLY A 255 33.46 12.87 -21.57
CA GLY A 255 33.88 11.96 -22.65
C GLY A 255 34.18 10.52 -22.22
N ASP A 256 34.02 10.18 -20.93
CA ASP A 256 34.16 8.81 -20.41
C ASP A 256 32.86 8.01 -20.64
N LEU A 257 32.61 7.68 -21.90
CA LEU A 257 31.37 7.01 -22.31
C LEU A 257 31.34 5.53 -21.92
N GLU A 258 32.49 4.87 -21.76
CA GLU A 258 32.55 3.49 -21.30
C GLU A 258 31.96 3.37 -19.88
N THR A 259 32.48 4.19 -18.97
CA THR A 259 32.04 4.15 -17.57
C THR A 259 30.62 4.71 -17.43
N ALA A 260 30.23 5.70 -18.23
CA ALA A 260 28.87 6.21 -18.25
C ALA A 260 27.83 5.13 -18.65
N VAL A 261 28.13 4.32 -19.67
CA VAL A 261 27.25 3.20 -20.05
C VAL A 261 27.22 2.12 -18.96
N ALA A 262 28.36 1.83 -18.33
CA ALA A 262 28.42 0.88 -17.22
C ALA A 262 27.56 1.33 -16.02
N ASP A 263 27.51 2.63 -15.73
CA ASP A 263 26.68 3.22 -14.67
C ASP A 263 25.19 3.13 -14.98
N VAL A 264 24.80 3.38 -16.24
CA VAL A 264 23.42 3.16 -16.71
C VAL A 264 23.03 1.68 -16.60
N ALA A 265 23.91 0.77 -17.01
CA ALA A 265 23.68 -0.67 -16.89
C ALA A 265 23.50 -1.10 -15.43
N ALA A 266 24.31 -0.55 -14.52
CA ALA A 266 24.19 -0.79 -13.09
C ALA A 266 22.83 -0.30 -12.55
N ALA A 267 22.37 0.89 -12.96
CA ALA A 267 21.06 1.41 -12.56
C ALA A 267 19.88 0.51 -13.00
N TYR A 268 19.92 -0.03 -14.23
CA TYR A 268 18.93 -1.02 -14.68
C TYR A 268 19.01 -2.32 -13.85
N ALA A 269 20.21 -2.82 -13.55
CA ALA A 269 20.37 -3.99 -12.69
C ALA A 269 19.82 -3.75 -11.26
N LEU A 270 19.93 -2.53 -10.72
CA LEU A 270 19.27 -2.16 -9.47
C LEU A 270 17.75 -2.25 -9.57
N ALA A 271 17.14 -1.79 -10.67
CA ALA A 271 15.69 -1.97 -10.88
C ALA A 271 15.30 -3.45 -10.91
N ARG A 272 16.07 -4.30 -11.61
CA ARG A 272 15.87 -5.75 -11.61
C ARG A 272 15.93 -6.31 -10.20
N HIS A 273 16.98 -5.99 -9.44
CA HIS A 273 17.16 -6.42 -8.06
C HIS A 273 16.01 -6.01 -7.14
N VAL A 274 15.50 -4.77 -7.27
CA VAL A 274 14.34 -4.32 -6.51
C VAL A 274 13.09 -5.13 -6.88
N ALA A 275 12.89 -5.40 -8.16
CA ALA A 275 11.73 -6.14 -8.66
C ALA A 275 11.73 -7.63 -8.30
N GLU A 276 12.86 -8.21 -7.85
CA GLU A 276 12.91 -9.62 -7.41
C GLU A 276 12.08 -9.87 -6.16
N THR A 277 11.93 -8.88 -5.28
CA THR A 277 11.02 -8.97 -4.15
C THR A 277 9.60 -8.67 -4.66
N PRO A 278 8.66 -9.62 -4.69
CA PRO A 278 7.38 -9.43 -5.36
C PRO A 278 6.44 -8.64 -4.45
N SER A 279 6.44 -7.30 -4.55
CA SER A 279 5.45 -6.43 -3.89
C SER A 279 5.07 -5.28 -4.81
N ILE A 280 3.94 -4.63 -4.54
CA ILE A 280 3.52 -3.47 -5.33
C ILE A 280 4.50 -2.31 -5.13
N VAL A 281 4.96 -2.08 -3.91
CA VAL A 281 5.93 -1.00 -3.58
C VAL A 281 7.26 -1.20 -4.32
N THR A 282 7.79 -2.42 -4.34
CA THR A 282 9.04 -2.72 -5.05
C THR A 282 8.86 -2.64 -6.56
N THR A 283 7.71 -3.07 -7.10
CA THR A 283 7.40 -2.91 -8.54
C THR A 283 7.36 -1.43 -8.96
N LEU A 284 6.77 -0.57 -8.13
CA LEU A 284 6.76 0.87 -8.36
C LEU A 284 8.16 1.48 -8.26
N THR A 285 8.91 1.09 -7.23
CA THR A 285 10.28 1.57 -7.04
C THR A 285 11.16 1.17 -8.22
N ALA A 286 11.03 -0.07 -8.71
CA ALA A 286 11.73 -0.53 -9.91
C ALA A 286 11.33 0.29 -11.15
N SER A 287 10.04 0.65 -11.30
CA SER A 287 9.58 1.54 -12.38
C SER A 287 10.25 2.92 -12.30
N VAL A 288 10.36 3.50 -11.10
CA VAL A 288 11.01 4.80 -10.88
C VAL A 288 12.51 4.72 -11.17
N ILE A 289 13.19 3.67 -10.71
CA ILE A 289 14.62 3.45 -11.00
C ILE A 289 14.85 3.32 -12.52
N ARG A 290 13.99 2.60 -13.24
CA ARG A 290 14.07 2.50 -14.71
C ARG A 290 13.88 3.85 -15.39
N ALA A 291 12.96 4.68 -14.90
CA ALA A 291 12.77 6.02 -15.43
C ALA A 291 14.04 6.86 -15.28
N ALA A 292 14.67 6.86 -14.10
CA ALA A 292 15.94 7.54 -13.87
C ALA A 292 17.08 7.01 -14.78
N ALA A 293 17.22 5.68 -14.88
CA ALA A 293 18.20 5.03 -15.76
C ALA A 293 17.98 5.39 -17.25
N ARG A 294 16.71 5.46 -17.69
CA ARG A 294 16.34 5.87 -19.05
C ARG A 294 16.73 7.32 -19.34
N VAL A 295 16.52 8.24 -18.40
CA VAL A 295 16.93 9.64 -18.58
C VAL A 295 18.44 9.76 -18.70
N ALA A 296 19.20 9.05 -17.85
CA ALA A 296 20.64 8.96 -17.96
C ALA A 296 21.08 8.37 -19.32
N LEU A 297 20.47 7.26 -19.74
CA LEU A 297 20.73 6.63 -21.04
C LEU A 297 20.55 7.61 -22.20
N ALA A 298 19.44 8.36 -22.23
CA ALA A 298 19.15 9.33 -23.28
C ALA A 298 20.26 10.39 -23.41
N ARG A 299 20.86 10.81 -22.29
CA ARG A 299 22.00 11.74 -22.28
C ARG A 299 23.28 11.07 -22.77
N VAL A 300 23.57 9.85 -22.31
CA VAL A 300 24.76 9.08 -22.69
C VAL A 300 24.77 8.78 -24.20
N ILE A 301 23.65 8.34 -24.78
CA ILE A 301 23.58 8.06 -26.23
C ILE A 301 23.63 9.32 -27.10
N SER A 302 23.26 10.48 -26.54
CA SER A 302 23.31 11.78 -27.22
C SER A 302 24.71 12.39 -27.20
N ALA A 303 25.59 11.92 -26.32
CA ALA A 303 26.98 12.37 -26.27
C ALA A 303 27.72 11.95 -27.55
N ARG A 304 28.61 12.83 -28.04
CA ARG A 304 29.37 12.58 -29.27
C ARG A 304 30.45 11.54 -29.01
N GLY A 305 30.65 10.63 -29.97
CA GLY A 305 31.79 9.71 -29.96
C GLY A 305 31.61 8.41 -29.18
N ALA A 306 30.39 8.01 -28.82
CA ALA A 306 30.15 6.70 -28.22
C ALA A 306 30.54 5.59 -29.22
N PRO A 307 31.49 4.70 -28.91
CA PRO A 307 31.77 3.57 -29.78
C PRO A 307 30.64 2.53 -29.66
N VAL A 308 30.31 1.88 -30.78
CA VAL A 308 29.27 0.84 -30.88
C VAL A 308 29.45 -0.26 -29.82
N THR A 309 30.71 -0.64 -29.55
CA THR A 309 31.07 -1.68 -28.59
C THR A 309 30.61 -1.38 -27.17
N HIS A 310 30.60 -0.11 -26.74
CA HIS A 310 30.14 0.26 -25.40
C HIS A 310 28.62 0.13 -25.29
N LEU A 311 27.88 0.55 -26.32
CA LEU A 311 26.42 0.41 -26.35
C LEU A 311 25.99 -1.05 -26.41
N ALA A 312 26.73 -1.90 -27.13
CA ALA A 312 26.48 -3.33 -27.20
C ALA A 312 26.64 -4.04 -25.83
N ALA A 313 27.41 -3.46 -24.90
CA ALA A 313 27.54 -3.99 -23.54
C ALA A 313 26.28 -3.74 -22.68
N LEU A 314 25.43 -2.77 -23.06
CA LEU A 314 24.17 -2.48 -22.39
C LEU A 314 23.08 -3.48 -22.83
N ASP A 315 23.16 -4.70 -22.29
CA ASP A 315 22.20 -5.76 -22.57
C ASP A 315 20.89 -5.57 -21.78
N LEU A 316 20.05 -4.63 -22.27
CA LEU A 316 18.73 -4.39 -21.70
C LEU A 316 17.77 -5.56 -21.89
N SER A 317 18.10 -6.59 -22.71
CA SER A 317 17.22 -7.74 -22.95
C SER A 317 17.01 -8.59 -21.71
N LYS A 318 17.99 -8.57 -20.79
CA LYS A 318 17.96 -9.24 -19.47
C LYS A 318 16.99 -8.62 -18.49
N GLU A 319 16.52 -7.40 -18.76
CA GLU A 319 15.61 -6.70 -17.86
C GLU A 319 14.21 -7.33 -17.88
N PRO A 320 13.70 -7.80 -16.73
CA PRO A 320 12.41 -8.47 -16.67
C PRO A 320 11.27 -7.48 -16.94
N ARG A 321 10.17 -7.98 -17.47
CA ARG A 321 8.93 -7.20 -17.57
C ARG A 321 8.28 -7.08 -16.20
N LEU A 322 8.07 -5.87 -15.69
CA LEU A 322 7.46 -5.64 -14.38
C LEU A 322 6.02 -6.15 -14.35
N VAL A 323 5.31 -6.06 -15.48
CA VAL A 323 3.94 -6.56 -15.61
C VAL A 323 3.86 -8.06 -15.35
N ALA A 324 4.87 -8.83 -15.73
CA ALA A 324 4.91 -10.27 -15.49
C ALA A 324 5.00 -10.62 -13.99
N GLY A 325 5.52 -9.71 -13.17
CA GLY A 325 5.61 -9.87 -11.72
C GLY A 325 4.36 -9.42 -10.95
N LEU A 326 3.43 -8.68 -11.58
CA LEU A 326 2.26 -8.12 -10.89
C LEU A 326 1.37 -9.17 -10.18
N PRO A 327 1.09 -10.37 -10.75
CA PRO A 327 0.31 -11.39 -10.04
C PRO A 327 0.97 -11.86 -8.73
N SER A 328 2.29 -12.04 -8.74
CA SER A 328 3.05 -12.39 -7.53
C SER A 328 3.07 -11.23 -6.54
N ALA A 329 3.26 -10.00 -7.02
CA ALA A 329 3.18 -8.79 -6.20
C ALA A 329 1.81 -8.62 -5.52
N MET A 330 0.72 -8.91 -6.23
CA MET A 330 -0.64 -8.89 -5.67
C MET A 330 -0.89 -10.01 -4.67
N THR A 331 -0.30 -11.19 -4.89
CA THR A 331 -0.37 -12.29 -3.93
C THR A 331 0.37 -11.94 -2.63
N MET A 332 1.52 -11.26 -2.74
CA MET A 332 2.23 -10.72 -1.59
C MET A 332 1.46 -9.58 -0.92
N GLU A 333 0.82 -8.70 -1.69
CA GLU A 333 -0.04 -7.63 -1.15
C GLU A 333 -1.19 -8.24 -0.33
N GLU A 334 -1.81 -9.31 -0.83
CA GLU A 334 -2.81 -10.07 -0.08
C GLU A 334 -2.23 -10.67 1.20
N ALA A 335 -1.03 -11.24 1.12
CA ALA A 335 -0.34 -11.80 2.27
C ALA A 335 -0.07 -10.72 3.32
N TYR A 336 0.40 -9.55 2.90
CA TYR A 336 0.67 -8.41 3.75
C TYR A 336 -0.61 -7.91 4.44
N GLY A 337 -1.69 -7.66 3.69
CA GLY A 337 -2.96 -7.21 4.29
C GLY A 337 -3.58 -8.24 5.23
N LEU A 338 -3.51 -9.54 4.92
CA LEU A 338 -3.92 -10.61 5.84
C LEU A 338 -3.03 -10.69 7.08
N GLY A 339 -1.72 -10.45 6.92
CA GLY A 339 -0.76 -10.37 8.02
C GLY A 339 -1.08 -9.23 8.96
N MET A 340 -1.38 -8.03 8.43
CA MET A 340 -1.84 -6.87 9.20
C MET A 340 -3.14 -7.16 9.96
N LEU A 341 -4.11 -7.77 9.29
CA LEU A 341 -5.37 -8.21 9.89
C LEU A 341 -5.14 -9.19 11.05
N GLY A 342 -4.22 -10.13 10.88
CA GLY A 342 -3.82 -11.07 11.92
C GLY A 342 -3.08 -10.42 13.09
N ALA A 343 -2.14 -9.52 12.80
CA ALA A 343 -1.33 -8.80 13.79
C ALA A 343 -2.16 -7.87 14.67
N ALA A 344 -3.27 -7.32 14.14
CA ALA A 344 -4.21 -6.50 14.90
C ALA A 344 -4.70 -7.16 16.20
N PHE A 345 -4.63 -8.49 16.33
CA PHE A 345 -4.99 -9.20 17.56
C PHE A 345 -3.83 -9.46 18.52
N VAL A 346 -2.61 -9.53 18.02
CA VAL A 346 -1.45 -10.00 18.80
C VAL A 346 -0.66 -8.82 19.38
N ASP A 347 -0.46 -7.78 18.59
CA ASP A 347 0.39 -6.65 18.96
C ASP A 347 -0.44 -5.44 19.39
N GLU A 348 -0.30 -5.04 20.67
CA GLU A 348 -0.95 -3.84 21.20
C GLU A 348 -0.55 -2.57 20.45
N GLN A 349 0.67 -2.48 19.91
CA GLN A 349 1.09 -1.33 19.11
C GLN A 349 0.36 -1.28 17.76
N ALA A 350 0.19 -2.43 17.09
CA ALA A 350 -0.60 -2.55 15.86
C ALA A 350 -2.09 -2.20 16.05
N ARG A 351 -2.64 -2.30 17.28
CA ARG A 351 -4.04 -1.94 17.59
C ARG A 351 -4.33 -0.44 17.45
N PHE A 352 -3.33 0.43 17.54
CA PHE A 352 -3.54 1.89 17.68
C PHE A 352 -3.66 2.66 16.37
N SER A 353 -3.25 2.10 15.23
CA SER A 353 -3.14 2.88 13.99
C SER A 353 -4.45 3.05 13.21
N PHE A 354 -5.43 2.15 13.38
CA PHE A 354 -6.64 2.10 12.53
C PHE A 354 -7.93 2.51 13.21
N VAL A 355 -8.02 2.42 14.54
CA VAL A 355 -9.27 2.66 15.28
C VAL A 355 -8.96 3.46 16.56
N SER A 356 -9.68 4.56 16.77
CA SER A 356 -9.44 5.51 17.87
C SER A 356 -9.92 4.99 19.24
N GLY A 357 -9.24 3.98 19.78
CA GLY A 357 -9.35 3.59 21.18
C GLY A 357 -9.70 2.12 21.43
N PRO A 358 -9.40 1.61 22.63
CA PRO A 358 -9.46 0.18 22.94
C PRO A 358 -10.86 -0.41 22.83
N PHE A 359 -11.90 0.34 23.22
CA PHE A 359 -13.28 -0.15 23.14
C PHE A 359 -13.79 -0.25 21.70
N GLN A 360 -13.42 0.71 20.85
CA GLN A 360 -13.81 0.70 19.44
C GLN A 360 -13.13 -0.45 18.69
N HIS A 361 -11.88 -0.74 19.05
CA HIS A 361 -11.15 -1.88 18.51
C HIS A 361 -11.86 -3.20 18.83
N GLU A 362 -12.21 -3.48 20.09
CA GLU A 362 -12.90 -4.73 20.47
C GLU A 362 -14.26 -4.87 19.78
N LEU A 363 -15.02 -3.78 19.64
CA LEU A 363 -16.29 -3.79 18.90
C LEU A 363 -16.09 -4.06 17.40
N TYR A 364 -15.10 -3.42 16.80
CA TYR A 364 -14.73 -3.65 15.40
C TYR A 364 -14.35 -5.12 15.19
N LEU A 365 -13.54 -5.69 16.09
CA LEU A 365 -13.13 -7.08 16.05
C LEU A 365 -14.32 -8.04 16.16
N ALA A 366 -15.20 -7.80 17.13
CA ALA A 366 -16.34 -8.67 17.40
C ALA A 366 -17.42 -8.61 16.29
N LEU A 367 -17.58 -7.47 15.63
CA LEU A 367 -18.75 -7.21 14.78
C LEU A 367 -18.44 -7.06 13.30
N MET A 368 -17.24 -6.63 12.93
CA MET A 368 -16.92 -6.26 11.55
C MET A 368 -15.79 -7.07 10.94
N PHE A 369 -14.91 -7.63 11.76
CA PHE A 369 -13.66 -8.23 11.29
C PHE A 369 -13.83 -9.33 10.24
N GLU A 370 -14.78 -10.25 10.42
CA GLU A 370 -14.98 -11.31 9.43
C GLU A 370 -15.51 -10.79 8.09
N ASP A 371 -16.43 -9.83 8.12
CA ASP A 371 -16.95 -9.20 6.92
C ASP A 371 -15.86 -8.39 6.22
N GLU A 372 -14.99 -7.73 6.98
CA GLU A 372 -13.83 -7.00 6.47
C GLU A 372 -12.81 -7.92 5.80
N VAL A 373 -12.47 -9.05 6.43
CA VAL A 373 -11.59 -10.07 5.83
C VAL A 373 -12.20 -10.61 4.53
N ARG A 374 -13.51 -10.88 4.50
CA ARG A 374 -14.20 -11.36 3.29
C ARG A 374 -14.18 -10.30 2.19
N GLY A 375 -14.48 -9.05 2.57
CA GLY A 375 -14.45 -7.89 1.70
C GLY A 375 -13.08 -7.64 1.08
N TYR A 376 -12.03 -7.72 1.90
CA TYR A 376 -10.64 -7.59 1.48
C TYR A 376 -10.24 -8.66 0.47
N ARG A 377 -10.51 -9.94 0.76
CA ARG A 377 -10.25 -11.04 -0.18
C ARG A 377 -10.95 -10.85 -1.52
N ALA A 378 -12.22 -10.42 -1.50
CA ALA A 378 -12.97 -10.17 -2.73
C ALA A 378 -12.35 -9.03 -3.55
N CYS A 379 -11.96 -7.93 -2.91
CA CYS A 379 -11.32 -6.80 -3.58
C CYS A 379 -9.96 -7.21 -4.18
N ILE A 380 -9.12 -7.92 -3.43
CA ILE A 380 -7.82 -8.36 -3.93
C ILE A 380 -7.95 -9.38 -5.06
N ALA A 381 -8.91 -10.31 -5.01
CA ALA A 381 -9.16 -11.24 -6.10
C ALA A 381 -9.55 -10.53 -7.42
N GLU A 382 -10.35 -9.46 -7.33
CA GLU A 382 -10.67 -8.58 -8.47
C GLU A 382 -9.39 -7.90 -8.99
N MET A 383 -8.55 -7.37 -8.10
CA MET A 383 -7.27 -6.73 -8.47
C MET A 383 -6.25 -7.70 -9.08
N VAL A 384 -6.14 -8.94 -8.59
CA VAL A 384 -5.29 -9.99 -9.17
C VAL A 384 -5.73 -10.29 -10.60
N THR A 385 -7.03 -10.32 -10.84
CA THR A 385 -7.58 -10.54 -12.19
C THR A 385 -7.20 -9.38 -13.11
N LEU A 386 -7.37 -8.13 -12.65
CA LEU A 386 -7.02 -6.92 -13.39
C LEU A 386 -5.51 -6.76 -13.63
N ALA A 387 -4.67 -7.21 -12.71
CA ALA A 387 -3.21 -7.19 -12.82
C ALA A 387 -2.69 -8.02 -14.01
N GLY A 388 -3.45 -9.03 -14.46
CA GLY A 388 -3.13 -9.83 -15.64
C GLY A 388 -3.74 -9.31 -16.95
N GLN A 389 -4.49 -8.19 -16.93
CA GLN A 389 -5.15 -7.65 -18.11
C GLN A 389 -4.26 -6.70 -18.90
N SER A 390 -4.68 -6.37 -20.12
CA SER A 390 -4.02 -5.34 -20.92
C SER A 390 -4.28 -3.92 -20.35
N PRO A 391 -3.43 -2.92 -20.68
CA PRO A 391 -3.67 -1.53 -20.29
C PRO A 391 -5.04 -0.99 -20.73
N ALA A 392 -5.52 -1.41 -21.90
CA ALA A 392 -6.82 -0.98 -22.42
C ALA A 392 -7.98 -1.48 -21.56
N GLU A 393 -7.89 -2.71 -21.07
CA GLU A 393 -8.90 -3.31 -20.18
C GLU A 393 -8.86 -2.67 -18.78
N ILE A 394 -7.67 -2.40 -18.25
CA ILE A 394 -7.48 -1.68 -16.97
C ILE A 394 -8.08 -0.28 -17.06
N LEU A 395 -7.82 0.46 -18.14
CA LEU A 395 -8.39 1.79 -18.37
C LEU A 395 -9.90 1.74 -18.55
N ARG A 396 -10.42 0.78 -19.32
CA ARG A 396 -11.88 0.58 -19.46
C ARG A 396 -12.52 0.36 -18.10
N PHE A 397 -11.96 -0.51 -17.27
CA PHE A 397 -12.42 -0.71 -15.89
C PHE A 397 -12.37 0.60 -15.09
N LYS A 398 -11.27 1.34 -15.17
CA LYS A 398 -11.08 2.63 -14.48
C LYS A 398 -12.13 3.67 -14.91
N HIS A 399 -12.53 3.71 -16.18
CA HIS A 399 -13.51 4.67 -16.68
C HIS A 399 -14.96 4.24 -16.43
N GLU A 400 -15.29 2.97 -16.66
CA GLU A 400 -16.66 2.48 -16.67
C GLU A 400 -17.12 1.96 -15.30
N SER A 401 -16.20 1.43 -14.50
CA SER A 401 -16.53 0.66 -13.30
C SER A 401 -15.96 1.21 -12.00
N MET A 402 -15.06 2.20 -12.04
CA MET A 402 -14.35 2.67 -10.85
C MET A 402 -15.26 3.23 -9.76
N ALA A 403 -16.28 4.03 -10.12
CA ALA A 403 -17.20 4.58 -9.11
C ALA A 403 -17.96 3.47 -8.37
N GLY A 404 -18.44 2.47 -9.11
CA GLY A 404 -19.08 1.28 -8.53
C GLY A 404 -18.11 0.44 -7.71
N TYR A 405 -16.87 0.26 -8.20
CA TYR A 405 -15.81 -0.44 -7.49
C TYR A 405 -15.48 0.25 -6.16
N GLN A 406 -15.22 1.56 -6.16
CA GLN A 406 -14.94 2.33 -4.94
C GLN A 406 -16.09 2.27 -3.93
N ALA A 407 -17.35 2.31 -4.39
CA ALA A 407 -18.50 2.12 -3.52
C ALA A 407 -18.52 0.72 -2.90
N ARG A 408 -18.25 -0.33 -3.68
CA ARG A 408 -18.15 -1.71 -3.17
C ARG A 408 -16.99 -1.88 -2.19
N VAL A 409 -15.82 -1.35 -2.50
CA VAL A 409 -14.63 -1.40 -1.64
C VAL A 409 -14.88 -0.72 -0.30
N ARG A 410 -15.48 0.48 -0.30
CA ARG A 410 -15.86 1.17 0.94
C ARG A 410 -16.92 0.40 1.73
N ALA A 411 -17.89 -0.18 1.04
CA ALA A 411 -18.89 -1.03 1.67
C ALA A 411 -18.30 -2.32 2.26
N ALA A 412 -17.15 -2.77 1.75
CA ALA A 412 -16.46 -3.98 2.15
C ALA A 412 -15.61 -3.84 3.43
N GLY A 413 -15.31 -2.61 3.87
CA GLY A 413 -14.58 -2.36 5.12
C GLY A 413 -13.53 -1.26 5.01
N LEU A 414 -12.84 -0.98 6.12
CA LEU A 414 -11.82 0.07 6.21
C LEU A 414 -10.55 -0.30 5.44
N LEU A 415 -10.03 -1.52 5.66
CA LEU A 415 -8.78 -2.00 5.07
C LEU A 415 -8.85 -2.17 3.56
N PRO A 416 -9.92 -2.73 2.95
CA PRO A 416 -10.06 -2.71 1.50
C PRO A 416 -9.98 -1.28 0.94
N ALA A 417 -10.60 -0.31 1.59
CA ALA A 417 -10.57 1.09 1.15
C ALA A 417 -9.18 1.72 1.27
N MET A 418 -8.42 1.39 2.32
CA MET A 418 -7.05 1.88 2.51
C MET A 418 -6.05 1.21 1.55
N LEU A 419 -6.11 -0.12 1.42
CA LEU A 419 -5.08 -0.92 0.74
C LEU A 419 -5.30 -1.04 -0.77
N SER A 420 -6.52 -0.81 -1.27
CA SER A 420 -6.80 -0.89 -2.72
C SER A 420 -6.78 0.46 -3.44
N GLY A 421 -6.66 1.57 -2.68
CA GLY A 421 -6.52 2.91 -3.26
C GLY A 421 -5.25 2.99 -4.11
N ASN A 422 -5.43 3.21 -5.41
CA ASN A 422 -4.36 3.40 -6.42
C ASN A 422 -3.71 2.16 -7.03
N LEU A 423 -4.14 0.93 -6.70
CA LEU A 423 -3.55 -0.28 -7.31
C LEU A 423 -3.61 -0.27 -8.84
N LEU A 424 -4.70 0.23 -9.43
CA LEU A 424 -4.85 0.32 -10.89
C LEU A 424 -3.86 1.30 -11.53
N ASP A 425 -3.53 2.39 -10.84
CA ASP A 425 -2.51 3.33 -11.30
C ASP A 425 -1.12 2.70 -11.23
N HIS A 426 -0.87 1.84 -10.24
CA HIS A 426 0.37 1.09 -10.14
C HIS A 426 0.52 0.07 -11.27
N PHE A 427 -0.57 -0.61 -11.66
CA PHE A 427 -0.54 -1.51 -12.82
C PHE A 427 -0.23 -0.75 -14.11
N LEU A 428 -0.90 0.38 -14.33
CA LEU A 428 -0.64 1.24 -15.49
C LEU A 428 0.79 1.79 -15.51
N ALA A 429 1.35 2.13 -14.35
CA ALA A 429 2.74 2.56 -14.22
C ALA A 429 3.72 1.44 -14.58
N ALA A 430 3.47 0.20 -14.14
CA ALA A 430 4.30 -0.95 -14.50
C ALA A 430 4.25 -1.22 -16.02
N HIS A 431 3.07 -1.14 -16.65
CA HIS A 431 2.92 -1.24 -18.10
C HIS A 431 3.65 -0.11 -18.85
N ALA A 432 3.57 1.12 -18.34
CA ALA A 432 4.30 2.25 -18.91
C ALA A 432 5.81 2.04 -18.81
N SER A 433 6.32 1.56 -17.67
CA SER A 433 7.74 1.25 -17.47
C SER A 433 8.23 0.16 -18.45
N ASP A 434 7.45 -0.90 -18.67
CA ASP A 434 7.80 -1.94 -19.65
C ASP A 434 7.85 -1.41 -21.10
N ALA A 435 6.89 -0.54 -21.45
CA ALA A 435 6.89 0.15 -22.74
C ALA A 435 8.13 1.05 -22.91
N GLU A 436 8.50 1.79 -21.87
CA GLU A 436 9.70 2.62 -21.85
C GLU A 436 10.99 1.80 -21.95
N LEU A 437 11.04 0.61 -21.34
CA LEU A 437 12.17 -0.32 -21.49
C LEU A 437 12.32 -0.81 -22.94
N VAL A 438 11.21 -1.10 -23.63
CA VAL A 438 11.23 -1.44 -25.06
C VAL A 438 11.77 -0.28 -25.89
N LEU A 439 11.31 0.94 -25.62
CA LEU A 439 11.80 2.14 -26.32
C LEU A 439 13.29 2.39 -26.04
N ALA A 440 13.76 2.16 -24.81
CA ALA A 440 15.18 2.26 -24.46
C ALA A 440 16.04 1.26 -25.25
N ARG A 441 15.58 0.00 -25.42
CA ARG A 441 16.25 -1.01 -26.26
C ARG A 441 16.36 -0.52 -27.71
N LEU A 442 15.27 -0.03 -28.28
CA LEU A 442 15.25 0.48 -29.64
C LEU A 442 16.15 1.70 -29.83
N ALA A 443 16.24 2.57 -28.82
CA ALA A 443 17.15 3.72 -28.85
C ALA A 443 18.61 3.28 -28.93
N VAL A 444 18.99 2.24 -28.17
CA VAL A 444 20.33 1.65 -28.19
C VAL A 444 20.62 1.03 -29.55
N ASP A 445 19.68 0.22 -30.09
CA ASP A 445 19.82 -0.41 -31.41
C ASP A 445 19.94 0.62 -32.53
N ALA A 446 19.06 1.63 -32.54
CA ALA A 446 19.07 2.71 -33.53
C ALA A 446 20.35 3.54 -33.45
N LYS A 447 20.88 3.75 -32.24
CA LYS A 447 22.16 4.44 -32.05
C LYS A 447 23.34 3.59 -32.53
N GLY A 448 23.33 2.29 -32.26
CA GLY A 448 24.31 1.34 -32.80
C GLY A 448 24.32 1.40 -34.33
N PHE A 449 23.14 1.34 -34.96
CA PHE A 449 22.99 1.46 -36.40
C PHE A 449 23.52 2.80 -36.95
N GLU A 450 23.22 3.94 -36.29
CA GLU A 450 23.77 5.27 -36.67
C GLU A 450 25.29 5.28 -36.66
N LEU A 451 25.91 4.72 -35.63
CA LEU A 451 27.36 4.69 -35.49
C LEU A 451 28.02 3.79 -36.53
N GLU A 452 27.38 2.70 -36.94
CA GLU A 452 27.88 1.79 -37.97
C GLU A 452 27.69 2.32 -39.40
N HIS A 453 26.54 2.95 -39.68
CA HIS A 453 26.12 3.30 -41.04
C HIS A 453 26.16 4.81 -41.33
N GLY A 454 26.43 5.66 -40.33
CA GLY A 454 26.43 7.11 -40.45
C GLY A 454 25.04 7.75 -40.57
N ARG A 455 23.95 6.97 -40.42
CA ARG A 455 22.56 7.44 -40.49
C ARG A 455 21.66 6.62 -39.56
N TYR A 456 20.58 7.22 -39.09
CA TYR A 456 19.55 6.48 -38.34
C TYR A 456 18.79 5.49 -39.25
N PRO A 457 18.23 4.41 -38.67
CA PRO A 457 17.38 3.49 -39.42
C PRO A 457 16.10 4.19 -39.86
N THR A 458 15.65 3.87 -41.07
CA THR A 458 14.47 4.44 -41.75
C THR A 458 13.41 3.38 -42.03
N THR A 459 13.76 2.11 -41.90
CA THR A 459 12.87 0.97 -42.14
C THR A 459 12.94 -0.02 -40.99
N ARG A 460 11.84 -0.76 -40.79
CA ARG A 460 11.76 -1.83 -39.79
C ARG A 460 12.81 -2.92 -39.99
N ALA A 461 13.18 -3.23 -41.23
CA ALA A 461 14.15 -4.28 -41.56
C ALA A 461 15.58 -3.94 -41.12
N GLU A 462 15.88 -2.66 -40.88
CA GLU A 462 17.18 -2.19 -40.39
C GLU A 462 17.35 -2.38 -38.88
N LEU A 463 16.27 -2.76 -38.17
CA LEU A 463 16.30 -3.07 -36.74
C LEU A 463 15.92 -4.53 -36.55
N ALA A 464 16.90 -5.34 -36.16
CA ALA A 464 16.77 -6.79 -36.10
C ALA A 464 15.62 -7.30 -35.21
N ASN A 465 15.13 -6.49 -34.26
CA ASN A 465 14.18 -6.90 -33.23
C ASN A 465 13.07 -5.89 -32.93
N LEU A 466 12.55 -5.15 -33.93
CA LEU A 466 11.43 -4.23 -33.69
C LEU A 466 10.16 -5.02 -33.28
N PRO A 467 9.56 -4.77 -32.10
CA PRO A 467 8.31 -5.43 -31.70
C PRO A 467 7.14 -5.10 -32.64
N ALA A 468 6.17 -6.00 -32.78
CA ALA A 468 5.04 -5.86 -33.72
C ALA A 468 4.22 -4.58 -33.50
N ASP A 469 4.14 -4.16 -32.25
CA ASP A 469 3.43 -2.98 -31.73
C ASP A 469 4.26 -1.69 -31.76
N VAL A 470 5.40 -1.66 -32.46
CA VAL A 470 6.16 -0.41 -32.69
C VAL A 470 6.12 -0.01 -34.16
N VAL A 471 5.79 1.25 -34.40
CA VAL A 471 5.91 1.89 -35.71
C VAL A 471 7.14 2.78 -35.71
N LEU A 472 7.91 2.65 -36.79
CA LEU A 472 8.97 3.57 -37.17
C LEU A 472 8.36 4.55 -38.17
N GLU A 473 8.32 5.83 -37.81
CA GLU A 473 7.96 6.90 -38.73
C GLU A 473 9.14 7.24 -39.64
N GLY A 474 8.86 7.74 -40.85
CA GLY A 474 9.86 7.94 -41.91
C GLY A 474 10.95 8.99 -41.60
N ASP A 475 10.81 9.72 -40.50
CA ASP A 475 11.77 10.68 -39.95
C ASP A 475 12.75 10.05 -38.93
N GLY A 476 12.60 8.75 -38.63
CA GLY A 476 13.37 8.03 -37.61
C GLY A 476 12.68 7.96 -36.25
N THR A 477 11.52 8.60 -36.08
CA THR A 477 10.78 8.61 -34.81
C THR A 477 10.19 7.23 -34.51
N PHE A 478 10.43 6.74 -33.29
CA PHE A 478 9.83 5.50 -32.79
C PHE A 478 8.55 5.82 -32.03
N VAL A 479 7.42 5.42 -32.60
CA VAL A 479 6.13 5.48 -31.94
C VAL A 479 5.76 4.07 -31.52
N LEU A 480 5.73 3.83 -30.21
CA LEU A 480 5.07 2.64 -29.70
C LEU A 480 3.58 2.76 -30.04
N LEU A 481 3.11 2.01 -31.04
CA LEU A 481 1.69 1.89 -31.32
C LEU A 481 1.08 1.15 -30.15
N ARG A 482 0.59 1.91 -29.17
CA ARG A 482 -0.39 1.35 -28.24
C ARG A 482 -1.49 0.70 -29.07
N ASN A 483 -1.85 -0.52 -28.69
CA ASN A 483 -3.19 -1.04 -28.92
C ASN A 483 -4.17 0.14 -28.75
N THR A 484 -4.89 0.48 -29.80
CA THR A 484 -5.50 1.78 -30.17
C THR A 484 -6.60 2.30 -29.23
N SER A 485 -6.40 2.15 -27.93
CA SER A 485 -7.22 2.73 -26.88
C SER A 485 -6.85 4.20 -26.71
N THR A 486 -7.80 5.08 -27.01
CA THR A 486 -7.77 6.54 -26.83
C THR A 486 -7.58 7.00 -25.37
N ALA A 487 -7.34 6.09 -24.43
CA ALA A 487 -7.47 6.31 -23.01
C ALA A 487 -6.20 6.80 -22.27
N PHE A 488 -5.08 6.97 -22.97
CA PHE A 488 -3.93 7.68 -22.40
C PHE A 488 -3.83 9.09 -22.98
N THR A 489 -3.88 10.09 -22.11
CA THR A 489 -3.84 11.53 -22.47
C THR A 489 -2.51 11.99 -23.06
N LYS A 490 -1.44 11.19 -22.97
CA LYS A 490 -0.16 11.39 -23.67
C LYS A 490 0.36 10.06 -24.23
N SER A 491 0.69 10.04 -25.51
CA SER A 491 1.54 9.03 -26.14
C SER A 491 2.90 9.04 -25.44
N VAL A 492 3.46 7.87 -25.16
CA VAL A 492 4.88 7.78 -24.79
C VAL A 492 5.63 7.81 -26.12
N GLU A 493 6.01 9.01 -26.54
CA GLU A 493 6.81 9.23 -27.75
C GLU A 493 8.29 9.19 -27.37
N LEU A 494 9.07 8.39 -28.11
CA LEU A 494 10.51 8.49 -28.10
C LEU A 494 10.98 8.99 -29.47
N ARG A 495 11.35 10.27 -29.54
CA ARG A 495 11.91 10.87 -30.75
C ARG A 495 13.41 10.56 -30.82
N VAL A 496 13.83 9.89 -31.90
CA VAL A 496 15.22 9.61 -32.22
C VAL A 496 15.46 10.06 -33.67
N PRO A 497 16.25 11.11 -33.94
CA PRO A 497 17.03 11.91 -33.00
C PRO A 497 16.17 12.88 -32.17
N PRO A 498 16.59 13.25 -30.95
CA PRO A 498 15.95 14.31 -30.19
C PRO A 498 15.99 15.64 -30.98
N GLU A 499 14.91 16.41 -30.95
CA GLU A 499 14.56 17.54 -31.84
C GLU A 499 15.54 18.73 -31.93
N ASN A 500 16.77 18.63 -31.43
CA ASN A 500 17.74 19.73 -31.40
C ASN A 500 18.86 19.67 -32.46
N ARG A 501 18.78 18.81 -33.49
CA ARG A 501 19.66 18.96 -34.66
C ARG A 501 19.08 20.01 -35.60
N SER A 502 19.33 21.29 -35.31
CA SER A 502 19.36 22.30 -36.38
C SER A 502 20.26 21.76 -37.48
N PRO A 503 19.81 21.72 -38.75
CA PRO A 503 20.69 21.32 -39.85
C PRO A 503 21.90 22.26 -39.85
N ARG A 504 23.10 21.68 -39.75
CA ARG A 504 24.38 22.37 -39.96
C ARG A 504 24.94 21.94 -41.29
#